data_AF-A0AAW6ZLN3-F1
#
_entry.id   AF-A0AAW6ZLN3-F1
#
_cell.length_a   1.000
_cell.length_b   1.000
_cell.length_c   1.000
_cell.angle_alpha   90.00
_cell.angle_beta   90.00
_cell.angle_gamma   90.00
#
_symmetry.space_group_name_H-M   'P 1'
#
loop_
_entity.id
_entity.type
_entity.pdbx_description
1 polymer ?
#
loop_
_entity_poly.entity_id
_entity_poly.type
_entity_poly.pdbx_seq_one_letter_code
_entity_poly.pdbx_strand_id
1 'polypeptide(L)'
;MTRPAVLETDPAVWRAEALDYIEARVRAGHTVTADDLRRDLPEPPHPNAVGQVFRTLADRQVIETAAFGASTCRSRRGGPRYAWRLHESQRPRRFKAGENLARLMGQHRLRGAV
;
A
#
# COMPACT_ATOMS: atom_id res chain seq x y z
N MET A 1 -33.22 -24.52 -9.63
CA MET A 1 -31.89 -23.89 -9.74
C MET A 1 -31.89 -22.64 -8.86
N THR A 2 -31.39 -22.77 -7.63
CA THR A 2 -31.33 -21.66 -6.66
C THR A 2 -30.02 -20.92 -6.89
N ARG A 3 -30.12 -19.68 -7.36
CA ARG A 3 -28.99 -18.76 -7.47
C ARG A 3 -28.61 -18.37 -6.02
N PRO A 4 -27.42 -18.73 -5.49
CA PRO A 4 -27.09 -18.33 -4.13
C PRO A 4 -26.99 -16.81 -4.07
N ALA A 5 -27.54 -16.28 -2.98
CA ALA A 5 -27.76 -14.87 -2.72
C ALA A 5 -26.47 -14.04 -2.90
N VAL A 6 -26.65 -12.82 -3.39
CA VAL A 6 -25.69 -11.72 -3.22
C VAL A 6 -25.29 -11.71 -1.75
N LEU A 7 -24.06 -12.12 -1.46
CA LEU A 7 -23.47 -11.95 -0.14
C LEU A 7 -23.47 -10.44 0.13
N GLU A 8 -24.29 -9.99 1.07
CA GLU A 8 -24.06 -8.70 1.71
C GLU A 8 -22.63 -8.75 2.25
N THR A 9 -21.69 -8.11 1.55
CA THR A 9 -20.30 -8.14 1.94
C THR A 9 -20.19 -7.48 3.31
N ASP A 10 -19.87 -8.28 4.33
CA ASP A 10 -19.66 -7.79 5.68
C ASP A 10 -18.69 -6.58 5.63
N PRO A 11 -19.07 -5.42 6.19
CA PRO A 11 -18.25 -4.22 6.08
C PRO A 11 -16.83 -4.37 6.66
N ALA A 12 -16.67 -5.21 7.69
CA ALA A 12 -15.37 -5.48 8.28
C ALA A 12 -14.52 -6.38 7.38
N VAL A 13 -15.13 -7.39 6.75
CA VAL A 13 -14.46 -8.25 5.76
C VAL A 13 -13.98 -7.42 4.58
N TRP A 14 -14.86 -6.62 3.97
CA TRP A 14 -14.48 -5.75 2.85
C TRP A 14 -13.31 -4.83 3.22
N ARG A 15 -13.35 -4.25 4.42
CA ARG A 15 -12.31 -3.36 4.91
C ARG A 15 -10.99 -4.09 5.11
N ALA A 16 -11.00 -5.30 5.66
CA ALA A 16 -9.80 -6.11 5.86
C ALA A 16 -9.13 -6.46 4.52
N GLU A 17 -9.91 -6.95 3.56
CA GLU A 17 -9.45 -7.28 2.21
C GLU A 17 -8.88 -6.05 1.49
N ALA A 18 -9.52 -4.89 1.62
CA ALA A 18 -9.05 -3.65 1.01
C ALA A 18 -7.73 -3.16 1.64
N LEU A 19 -7.55 -3.32 2.95
CA LEU A 19 -6.30 -2.97 3.63
C LEU A 19 -5.15 -3.87 3.18
N ASP A 20 -5.39 -5.20 3.12
CA ASP A 20 -4.42 -6.19 2.66
C ASP A 20 -4.01 -5.94 1.20
N TYR A 21 -4.99 -5.75 0.31
CA TYR A 21 -4.76 -5.46 -1.09
C TYR A 21 -3.86 -4.23 -1.30
N ILE A 22 -4.14 -3.12 -0.60
CA ILE A 22 -3.32 -1.90 -0.72
C ILE A 22 -1.90 -2.20 -0.23
N GLU A 23 -1.77 -2.79 0.96
CA GLU A 23 -0.47 -3.05 1.58
C GLU A 23 0.40 -3.96 0.70
N ALA A 24 -0.14 -5.09 0.22
CA ALA A 24 0.56 -6.02 -0.64
C ALA A 24 1.09 -5.32 -1.90
N ARG A 25 0.26 -4.49 -2.53
CA ARG A 25 0.59 -3.84 -3.79
C ARG A 25 1.63 -2.73 -3.63
N VAL A 26 1.56 -1.94 -2.57
CA VAL A 26 2.59 -0.93 -2.30
C VAL A 26 3.91 -1.56 -1.87
N ARG A 27 3.88 -2.67 -1.12
CA ARG A 27 5.10 -3.42 -0.74
C ARG A 27 5.78 -4.07 -1.95
N ALA A 28 5.01 -4.46 -2.97
CA ALA A 28 5.53 -4.89 -4.26
C ALA A 28 6.14 -3.73 -5.09
N GLY A 29 6.08 -2.48 -4.60
CA GLY A 29 6.63 -1.31 -5.27
C GLY A 29 5.70 -0.66 -6.29
N HIS A 30 4.44 -1.09 -6.35
CA HIS A 30 3.44 -0.47 -7.21
C HIS A 30 2.73 0.71 -6.53
N THR A 31 2.09 1.55 -7.34
CA THR A 31 1.15 2.54 -6.84
C THR A 31 -0.27 1.98 -6.83
N VAL A 32 -1.09 2.46 -5.91
CA VAL A 32 -2.49 2.05 -5.76
C VAL A 32 -3.37 3.28 -5.72
N THR A 33 -4.53 3.22 -6.38
CA THR A 33 -5.48 4.33 -6.42
C THR A 33 -6.89 3.88 -6.07
N ALA A 34 -7.76 4.84 -5.77
CA ALA A 34 -9.16 4.56 -5.46
C ALA A 34 -9.95 3.97 -6.65
N ASP A 35 -9.41 4.06 -7.86
CA ASP A 35 -9.94 3.44 -9.08
C ASP A 35 -9.63 1.93 -9.07
N ASP A 36 -8.42 1.56 -8.63
CA ASP A 36 -7.97 0.17 -8.58
C ASP A 36 -8.81 -0.64 -7.59
N LEU A 37 -9.10 -0.09 -6.41
CA LEU A 37 -9.99 -0.74 -5.43
C LEU A 37 -11.39 -0.97 -5.99
N ARG A 38 -11.95 0.00 -6.73
CA ARG A 38 -13.29 -0.12 -7.31
C ARG A 38 -13.37 -1.13 -8.45
N ARG A 39 -12.24 -1.36 -9.12
CA ARG A 39 -12.14 -2.30 -10.24
C ARG A 39 -11.86 -3.73 -9.77
N ASP A 40 -11.00 -3.87 -8.77
CA ASP A 40 -10.40 -5.16 -8.40
C ASP A 40 -11.04 -5.78 -7.14
N LEU A 41 -11.83 -5.03 -6.37
CA LEU A 41 -12.56 -5.54 -5.20
C LEU A 41 -14.08 -5.50 -5.41
N PRO A 42 -14.86 -6.28 -4.63
CA PRO A 42 -16.31 -6.15 -4.59
C PRO A 42 -16.76 -4.73 -4.24
N GLU A 43 -18.02 -4.40 -4.57
CA GLU A 43 -18.61 -3.09 -4.28
C GLU A 43 -18.45 -2.77 -2.78
N PRO A 44 -17.92 -1.59 -2.42
CA PRO A 44 -17.77 -1.18 -1.03
C PRO A 44 -19.13 -1.08 -0.31
N PRO A 45 -19.16 -1.30 1.01
CA PRO A 45 -20.39 -1.16 1.80
C PRO A 45 -20.96 0.27 1.78
N HIS A 46 -20.11 1.28 1.55
CA HIS A 46 -20.54 2.66 1.29
C HIS A 46 -19.47 3.43 0.50
N PRO A 47 -19.83 4.52 -0.22
CA PRO A 47 -18.90 5.25 -1.09
C PRO A 47 -17.64 5.77 -0.40
N ASN A 48 -17.77 6.16 0.88
CA ASN A 48 -16.66 6.66 1.69
C ASN A 48 -15.70 5.58 2.18
N ALA A 49 -16.04 4.29 2.10
CA ALA A 49 -15.24 3.19 2.66
C ALA A 49 -13.87 3.12 1.98
N VAL A 50 -13.85 3.36 0.66
CA VAL A 50 -12.62 3.46 -0.13
C VAL A 50 -11.71 4.57 0.41
N GLY A 51 -12.23 5.75 0.72
CA GLY A 51 -11.42 6.84 1.28
C GLY A 51 -10.89 6.51 2.68
N GLN A 52 -11.70 5.83 3.50
CA GLN A 52 -11.32 5.49 4.87
C GLN A 52 -10.17 4.49 4.95
N VAL A 53 -10.06 3.52 4.03
CA VAL A 53 -8.93 2.57 4.03
C VAL A 53 -7.61 3.26 3.69
N PHE A 54 -7.59 4.16 2.70
CA PHE A 54 -6.39 4.96 2.40
C PHE A 54 -6.00 5.84 3.58
N ARG A 55 -6.97 6.53 4.20
CA ARG A 55 -6.72 7.36 5.38
C ARG A 55 -6.13 6.53 6.53
N THR A 56 -6.72 5.36 6.80
CA THR A 56 -6.22 4.45 7.85
C THR A 56 -4.76 4.07 7.63
N LEU A 57 -4.36 3.74 6.40
CA LEU A 57 -2.97 3.36 6.09
C LEU A 57 -2.01 4.54 6.08
N ALA A 58 -2.47 5.73 5.65
CA ALA A 58 -1.69 6.95 5.70
C ALA A 58 -1.42 7.39 7.14
N ASP A 59 -2.43 7.36 8.01
CA ASP A 59 -2.30 7.69 9.44
C ASP A 59 -1.33 6.73 10.16
N ARG A 60 -1.23 5.48 9.68
CA ARG A 60 -0.27 4.47 10.15
C ARG A 60 1.11 4.58 9.50
N GLN A 61 1.33 5.58 8.65
CA GLN A 61 2.57 5.76 7.89
C GLN A 61 2.98 4.52 7.08
N VAL A 62 1.99 3.78 6.55
CA VAL A 62 2.23 2.65 5.63
C VAL A 62 2.34 3.16 4.20
N ILE A 63 1.50 4.14 3.85
CA ILE A 63 1.46 4.75 2.51
C ILE A 63 1.61 6.26 2.58
N GLU A 64 2.03 6.85 1.46
CA GLU A 64 2.10 8.28 1.25
C GLU A 64 1.59 8.64 -0.15
N THR A 65 1.19 9.91 -0.33
CA THR A 65 0.74 10.42 -1.63
C THR A 65 1.92 10.45 -2.60
N ALA A 66 1.80 9.71 -3.70
CA ALA A 66 2.79 9.67 -4.77
C ALA A 66 2.52 10.71 -5.85
N ALA A 67 1.26 10.85 -6.24
CA ALA A 67 0.83 11.75 -7.30
C ALA A 67 -0.65 12.12 -7.16
N PHE A 68 -1.02 13.21 -7.82
CA PHE A 68 -2.40 13.65 -8.00
C PHE A 68 -2.78 13.52 -9.48
N GLY A 69 -4.05 13.20 -9.75
CA GLY A 69 -4.60 13.18 -11.09
C GLY A 69 -6.12 13.09 -11.09
N ALA A 70 -6.69 12.89 -12.28
CA ALA A 70 -8.12 12.64 -12.44
C ALA A 70 -8.44 11.14 -12.36
N SER A 71 -9.66 10.80 -11.94
CA SER A 71 -10.20 9.45 -12.00
C SER A 71 -10.62 9.09 -13.43
N THR A 72 -10.33 7.85 -13.80
CA THR A 72 -10.63 7.26 -15.10
C THR A 72 -11.91 6.43 -15.08
N CYS A 73 -12.38 6.00 -13.91
CA CYS A 73 -13.66 5.31 -13.73
C CYS A 73 -14.84 6.10 -14.30
N ARG A 74 -15.73 5.40 -15.02
CA ARG A 74 -16.91 5.99 -15.66
C ARG A 74 -17.79 6.78 -14.68
N SER A 75 -17.97 6.29 -13.46
CA SER A 75 -18.83 6.92 -12.44
C SER A 75 -18.22 8.16 -11.77
N ARG A 76 -16.90 8.38 -11.90
CA ARG A 76 -16.19 9.52 -11.29
C ARG A 76 -15.25 10.22 -12.26
N ARG A 77 -15.49 10.09 -13.56
CA ARG A 77 -14.61 10.61 -14.61
C ARG A 77 -14.34 12.10 -14.37
N GLY A 78 -13.07 12.48 -14.32
CA GLY A 78 -12.63 13.86 -14.07
C GLY A 78 -12.56 14.27 -12.60
N GLY A 79 -13.05 13.45 -11.67
CA GLY A 79 -12.94 13.71 -10.24
C GLY A 79 -11.51 13.54 -9.72
N PRO A 80 -11.12 14.23 -8.63
CA PRO A 80 -9.78 14.14 -8.06
C PRO A 80 -9.47 12.72 -7.58
N ARG A 81 -8.27 12.25 -7.89
CA ARG A 81 -7.73 10.94 -7.53
C ARG A 81 -6.28 11.08 -7.10
N TYR A 82 -5.97 10.50 -5.94
CA TYR A 82 -4.59 10.33 -5.50
C TYR A 82 -4.06 8.95 -5.89
N ALA A 83 -2.80 8.90 -6.28
CA ALA A 83 -2.03 7.68 -6.33
C ALA A 83 -1.20 7.58 -5.05
N TRP A 84 -1.24 6.42 -4.42
CA TRP A 84 -0.56 6.13 -3.17
C TRP A 84 0.58 5.15 -3.41
N ARG A 85 1.68 5.33 -2.69
CA ARG A 85 2.84 4.44 -2.71
C ARG A 85 3.26 4.08 -1.28
N LEU A 86 4.15 3.12 -1.14
CA LEU A 86 4.75 2.77 0.15
C LEU A 86 5.45 4.00 0.74
N HIS A 87 5.12 4.30 2.00
CA HIS A 87 5.73 5.40 2.73
C HIS A 87 7.24 5.21 2.84
N GLU A 88 8.01 6.29 2.77
CA GLU A 88 9.48 6.22 2.76
C GLU A 88 10.05 5.48 3.99
N SER A 89 9.46 5.70 5.17
CA SER A 89 9.89 5.01 6.41
C SER A 89 9.75 3.48 6.37
N GLN A 90 8.88 2.94 5.51
CA GLN A 90 8.66 1.51 5.36
C GLN A 90 9.56 0.86 4.31
N ARG A 91 10.29 1.68 3.53
CA ARG A 91 11.18 1.13 2.50
C ARG A 91 12.33 0.37 3.16
N PRO A 92 12.64 -0.86 2.71
CA PRO A 92 13.79 -1.57 3.21
C PRO A 92 15.04 -0.72 2.96
N ARG A 93 15.86 -0.54 4.02
CA ARG A 93 17.17 0.09 3.88
C ARG A 93 17.94 -0.70 2.84
N ARG A 94 18.11 -0.14 1.64
CA ARG A 94 18.98 -0.70 0.61
C ARG A 94 20.40 -0.58 1.13
N PHE A 95 20.86 -1.58 1.88
CA PHE A 95 22.26 -1.75 2.14
C PHE A 95 22.91 -2.05 0.80
N LYS A 96 23.76 -1.14 0.31
CA LYS A 96 24.57 -1.42 -0.87
C LYS A 96 25.39 -2.67 -0.56
N ALA A 97 25.35 -3.66 -1.46
CA ALA A 97 25.96 -4.97 -1.25
C ALA A 97 27.48 -4.94 -0.95
N GLY A 98 28.16 -3.79 -1.10
CA GLY A 98 29.57 -3.61 -0.73
C GLY A 98 29.83 -2.92 0.63
N GLU A 99 28.84 -2.28 1.25
CA GLU A 99 29.06 -1.45 2.45
C GLU A 99 29.16 -2.28 3.74
N ASN A 100 28.44 -3.41 3.81
CA ASN A 100 28.49 -4.32 4.95
C ASN A 100 29.82 -5.07 5.08
N LEU A 101 30.50 -5.39 3.96
CA LEU A 101 31.79 -6.08 3.98
C LEU A 101 32.90 -5.18 4.55
N ALA A 102 32.95 -3.89 4.16
CA ALA A 102 33.92 -2.94 4.69
C ALA A 102 33.76 -2.72 6.21
N ARG A 103 32.52 -2.73 6.71
CA ARG A 103 32.21 -2.58 8.14
C ARG A 103 32.55 -3.83 8.96
N LEU A 104 32.33 -5.03 8.40
CA LEU A 104 32.72 -6.30 9.01
C LEU A 104 34.25 -6.50 9.03
N MET A 105 34.94 -6.11 7.96
CA MET A 105 36.40 -6.27 7.84
C MET A 105 37.19 -5.17 8.56
N GLY A 106 36.59 -4.01 8.82
CA GLY A 106 37.22 -2.91 9.56
C GLY A 106 37.33 -3.11 11.08
N GLN A 107 36.57 -4.06 11.65
CA GLN A 107 36.55 -4.32 13.11
C GLN A 107 37.66 -5.28 13.58
N HIS A 108 38.38 -5.92 12.65
CA HIS A 108 39.38 -6.94 12.98
C HIS A 108 40.83 -6.44 13.08
N ARG A 109 41.10 -5.12 12.94
CA ARG A 109 42.47 -4.57 12.91
C ARG A 109 42.97 -3.88 14.19
N LEU A 110 42.25 -3.93 15.31
CA LEU A 110 42.63 -3.18 16.53
C LEU A 110 42.87 -4.03 17.79
N ARG A 111 43.16 -5.32 17.67
CA ARG A 111 43.52 -6.17 18.83
C ARG A 111 44.79 -7.00 18.62
N GLY A 112 45.88 -6.36 18.22
CA GLY A 112 47.16 -7.04 18.07
C GLY A 112 48.35 -6.12 17.91
N ALA A 113 48.55 -5.19 18.85
CA ALA A 113 49.84 -4.55 19.11
C ALA A 113 49.76 -3.86 20.49
N VAL A 114 50.24 -4.54 21.53
CA VAL A 114 51.30 -4.17 22.49
C VAL A 114 51.45 -5.35 23.45
#